data_AF-A0A2D1UXM6-F1
#
_entry.id   AF-A0A2D1UXM6-F1
#
_cell.length_a   1.000
_cell.length_b   1.000
_cell.length_c   1.000
_cell.angle_alpha   90.00
_cell.angle_beta   90.00
_cell.angle_gamma   90.00
#
_symmetry.space_group_name_H-M   'P 1'
#
loop_
_entity.id
_entity.type
_entity.pdbx_description
1 polymer ?
#
loop_
_entity_poly.entity_id
_entity_poly.type
_entity_poly.pdbx_seq_one_letter_code
_entity_poly.pdbx_strand_id
1 'polypeptide(L)' 'VRTVKSPENTGVPILVLANKQDLPGAREPRELEKLLGLIELGGSGTPGGHLWHVQPACAITGDGL' A
#
# COMPACT_ATOMS: atom_id res chain seq x y z
N VAL A 1 -0.54 10.35 4.29
CA VAL A 1 -0.97 9.46 5.41
C VAL A 1 -2.08 10.07 6.29
N ARG A 2 -2.47 11.36 6.12
CA ARG A 2 -3.55 11.97 6.91
C ARG A 2 -4.93 11.30 6.70
N THR A 3 -5.24 10.91 5.45
CA THR A 3 -6.50 10.24 5.10
C THR A 3 -6.66 8.90 5.79
N VAL A 4 -5.60 8.08 5.80
CA VAL A 4 -5.66 6.74 6.38
C VAL A 4 -5.88 6.77 7.89
N LYS A 5 -5.26 7.73 8.58
CA LYS A 5 -5.42 7.91 10.03
C LYS A 5 -6.70 8.66 10.42
N SER A 6 -7.54 9.03 9.46
CA SER A 6 -8.81 9.68 9.75
C SER A 6 -9.75 8.69 10.44
N PRO A 7 -10.44 9.06 11.54
CA PRO A 7 -11.34 8.15 12.26
C PRO A 7 -12.40 7.51 11.36
N GLU A 8 -12.88 8.24 10.36
CA GLU A 8 -13.86 7.76 9.37
C GLU A 8 -13.35 6.63 8.47
N ASN A 9 -12.03 6.45 8.36
CA ASN A 9 -11.41 5.39 7.57
C ASN A 9 -10.91 4.23 8.43
N THR A 10 -11.15 4.23 9.74
CA THR A 10 -10.71 3.15 10.64
C THR A 10 -11.19 1.79 10.15
N GLY A 11 -10.26 0.85 9.97
CA GLY A 11 -10.55 -0.51 9.52
C GLY A 11 -10.83 -0.65 8.02
N VAL A 12 -10.84 0.45 7.24
CA VAL A 12 -10.98 0.37 5.77
C VAL A 12 -9.74 -0.28 5.17
N PRO A 13 -9.89 -1.34 4.33
CA PRO A 13 -8.75 -1.97 3.65
C PRO A 13 -8.04 -1.02 2.70
N ILE A 14 -6.73 -1.19 2.58
CA ILE A 14 -5.88 -0.32 1.75
C ILE A 14 -5.17 -1.13 0.69
N LEU A 15 -5.43 -0.79 -0.56
CA LEU A 15 -4.66 -1.27 -1.69
C LEU A 15 -3.69 -0.17 -2.12
N VAL A 16 -2.40 -0.48 -2.14
CA VAL A 16 -1.37 0.37 -2.72
C VAL A 16 -0.99 -0.20 -4.08
N LEU A 17 -1.28 0.51 -5.15
CA LEU A 17 -0.76 0.18 -6.48
C LEU A 17 0.67 0.72 -6.61
N ALA A 18 1.65 -0.19 -6.61
CA ALA A 18 3.03 0.11 -6.93
C ALA A 18 3.19 0.27 -8.45
N ASN A 19 2.55 1.32 -8.99
CA ASN A 19 2.42 1.56 -10.41
C ASN A 19 3.75 1.99 -11.05
N LYS A 20 3.83 1.81 -12.37
CA LYS A 20 4.99 2.12 -13.24
C LYS A 20 6.15 1.12 -13.12
N GLN A 21 5.84 -0.16 -12.92
CA GLN A 21 6.86 -1.23 -12.89
C GLN A 21 7.59 -1.43 -14.23
N ASP A 22 7.13 -0.79 -15.32
CA ASP A 22 7.78 -0.76 -16.63
C ASP A 22 9.01 0.16 -16.70
N LEU A 23 9.16 1.11 -15.77
CA LEU A 23 10.22 2.11 -15.82
C LEU A 23 11.53 1.64 -15.17
N PRO A 24 12.69 2.06 -15.71
CA PRO A 24 13.96 1.81 -15.05
C PRO A 24 13.99 2.51 -13.68
N GLY A 25 14.42 1.77 -12.65
CA GLY A 25 14.44 2.27 -11.28
C GLY A 25 13.09 2.18 -10.55
N ALA A 26 12.09 1.48 -11.11
CA ALA A 26 10.90 1.09 -10.37
C ALA A 26 11.31 0.36 -9.07
N ARG A 27 10.62 0.69 -7.98
CA ARG A 27 10.89 0.07 -6.68
C ARG A 27 10.06 -1.19 -6.52
N GLU A 28 10.70 -2.20 -5.93
CA GLU A 28 10.04 -3.43 -5.53
C GLU A 28 8.95 -3.16 -4.48
N PRO A 29 7.82 -3.89 -4.50
CA PRO A 29 6.74 -3.73 -3.53
C PRO A 29 7.21 -3.75 -2.06
N ARG A 30 8.15 -4.64 -1.74
CA ARG A 30 8.73 -4.76 -0.38
C ARG A 30 9.49 -3.52 0.08
N GLU A 31 10.10 -2.77 -0.85
CA GLU A 31 10.75 -1.51 -0.52
C GLU A 31 9.71 -0.42 -0.25
N LEU A 32 8.64 -0.38 -1.06
CA LEU A 32 7.52 0.53 -0.87
C LEU A 32 6.81 0.30 0.48
N GLU A 33 6.62 -0.94 0.91
CA GLU A 33 6.07 -1.26 2.24
C GLU A 33 6.82 -0.55 3.37
N LYS A 34 8.15 -0.56 3.30
CA LYS A 34 9.02 0.10 4.29
C LYS A 34 8.96 1.61 4.18
N LEU A 35 9.08 2.16 2.97
CA LEU A 35 9.08 3.60 2.72
C LEU A 35 7.75 4.27 3.11
N LEU A 36 6.65 3.54 2.96
CA LEU A 36 5.30 4.02 3.29
C LEU A 36 4.89 3.71 4.73
N GLY A 37 5.68 2.95 5.49
CA GLY A 37 5.38 2.60 6.88
C GLY A 37 4.14 1.71 7.04
N LEU A 38 3.89 0.81 6.09
CA LEU A 38 2.64 0.02 6.09
C LEU A 38 2.55 -0.98 7.24
N ILE A 39 3.69 -1.46 7.74
CA ILE A 39 3.75 -2.38 8.90
C ILE A 39 3.10 -1.75 10.14
N GLU A 40 3.39 -0.47 10.39
CA GLU A 40 2.83 0.30 11.52
C GLU A 40 1.31 0.49 11.36
N LEU A 41 0.85 0.54 10.11
CA LEU A 41 -0.55 0.72 9.76
C LEU A 41 -1.39 -0.54 9.98
N GLY A 42 -0.77 -1.71 9.82
CA GLY A 42 -1.38 -3.01 10.01
C GLY A 42 -1.79 -3.31 11.44
N GLY A 43 -1.31 -2.52 12.42
CA GLY A 43 -1.59 -2.71 13.83
C GLY A 43 -1.23 -4.12 14.26
N SER A 44 0.06 -4.41 14.40
CA SER A 44 0.56 -5.74 14.81
C SER A 44 -0.08 -6.18 16.14
N GLY A 45 -1.22 -6.86 16.06
CA GLY A 45 -1.98 -7.38 17.21
C GLY A 45 -2.97 -6.42 17.88
N THR A 46 -3.25 -5.22 17.34
CA THR A 46 -4.23 -4.29 17.93
C THR A 46 -5.59 -4.34 17.23
N PRO A 47 -6.72 -4.42 17.96
CA PRO A 47 -8.05 -4.22 17.38
C PRO A 47 -8.13 -2.81 16.76
N GLY A 48 -8.26 -2.72 15.44
CA GLY A 48 -8.37 -1.45 14.71
C GLY A 48 -7.25 -1.13 13.70
N GLY A 49 -6.27 -2.03 13.50
CA GLY A 49 -5.31 -1.91 12.40
C GLY A 49 -5.96 -2.05 11.01
N HIS A 50 -5.37 -1.45 9.99
CA HIS A 50 -5.86 -1.58 8.61
C HIS A 50 -5.35 -2.86 7.96
N LEU A 51 -6.21 -3.58 7.24
CA LEU A 51 -5.73 -4.54 6.25
C LEU A 51 -5.07 -3.78 5.10
N TRP A 52 -3.92 -4.25 4.62
CA TRP A 52 -3.24 -3.61 3.51
C TRP A 52 -2.56 -4.61 2.58
N HIS A 53 -2.37 -4.20 1.33
CA HIS A 53 -1.60 -4.94 0.33
C HIS A 53 -0.91 -3.98 -0.64
N VAL A 54 0.29 -4.34 -1.09
CA VAL A 54 1.00 -3.63 -2.16
C VAL A 54 1.00 -4.49 -3.42
N GLN A 55 0.25 -4.05 -4.43
CA GLN A 55 0.12 -4.74 -5.70
C GLN A 55 1.06 -4.08 -6.73
N PRO A 56 2.08 -4.77 -7.27
CA PRO A 56 2.83 -4.29 -8.42
C PRO A 56 1.90 -4.15 -9.62
N ALA A 57 2.00 -3.02 -10.34
CA ALA A 57 1.13 -2.74 -11.47
C ALA A 57 1.82 -1.91 -12.56
N CYS A 58 1.31 -2.00 -13.79
CA CYS A 58 1.67 -1.15 -14.91
C CYS A 58 0.40 -0.67 -15.63
N ALA A 59 0.02 0.58 -15.38
CA ALA A 59 -1.24 1.12 -15.90
C ALA A 59 -1.32 1.18 -17.44
N ILE A 60 -0.19 1.26 -18.14
CA ILE A 60 -0.17 1.36 -19.61
C ILE A 60 -0.30 -0.01 -20.29
N THR A 61 0.07 -1.10 -19.61
CA THR A 61 -0.10 -2.48 -20.11
C THR A 61 -1.33 -3.17 -19.52
N GLY A 62 -1.80 -2.71 -18.35
CA GLY A 62 -2.88 -3.33 -17.59
C GLY A 62 -2.42 -4.40 -16.62
N ASP A 63 -1.11 -4.68 -16.53
CA ASP A 63 -0.59 -5.70 -15.62
C ASP A 63 -0.86 -5.32 -14.15
N GLY A 64 -1.36 -6.27 -13.37
CA GLY A 64 -1.60 -6.11 -11.93
C GLY A 64 -2.81 -5.23 -11.57
N LEU A 65 -3.66 -4.90 -12.53
CA LEU A 65 -4.96 -4.22 -12.33
C LEU A 65 -6.14 -5.19 -12.42
#